data_AF-A0A136JLV2-F1
#
_entry.id   AF-A0A136JLV2-F1
#
_cell.length_a   1.000
_cell.length_b   1.000
_cell.length_c   1.000
_cell.angle_alpha   90.00
_cell.angle_beta   90.00
_cell.angle_gamma   90.00
#
_symmetry.space_group_name_H-M   'P 1'
#
loop_
_entity.id
_entity.type
_entity.pdbx_description
1 polymer ?
#
loop_
_entity_poly.entity_id
_entity_poly.type
_entity_poly.pdbx_seq_one_letter_code
_entity_poly.pdbx_strand_id
1 'polypeptide(L)'
;MRPWLPKLTLGLMALLCVACEVKPDTAPASLLGVWETHNEGYADQRIFIDRHRIGFGTNVTTATGYVIERVTQEPVGTRMLYVISYRGEDDGRSQLAFYYDPAHGGRITFKNQNHLTWTRKEPVS
;
A
#
# COMPACT_ATOMS: atom_id res chain seq x y z
N MET A 1 30.60 -57.40 31.89
CA MET A 1 29.55 -57.57 30.86
C MET A 1 28.68 -56.33 30.84
N ARG A 2 28.49 -55.73 29.65
CA ARG A 2 27.50 -54.67 29.28
C ARG A 2 27.74 -53.23 29.83
N PRO A 3 27.24 -52.18 29.14
CA PRO A 3 28.10 -51.35 28.27
C PRO A 3 27.90 -49.82 28.40
N TRP A 4 28.72 -49.05 27.68
CA TRP A 4 28.40 -47.80 26.97
C TRP A 4 27.96 -46.53 27.75
N LEU A 5 28.66 -45.43 27.47
CA LEU A 5 28.09 -44.08 27.37
C LEU A 5 28.85 -43.31 26.25
N PRO A 6 28.22 -42.30 25.64
CA PRO A 6 28.07 -42.24 24.19
C PRO A 6 28.93 -41.12 23.60
N LYS A 7 29.08 -41.16 22.28
CA LYS A 7 29.65 -40.08 21.48
C LYS A 7 28.96 -38.77 21.85
N LEU A 8 29.71 -37.81 22.38
CA LEU A 8 29.30 -36.41 22.52
C LEU A 8 29.15 -35.82 21.11
N THR A 9 28.04 -36.14 20.44
CA THR A 9 27.52 -35.33 19.35
C THR A 9 27.03 -34.03 19.96
N LEU A 10 27.91 -33.02 19.97
CA LEU A 10 27.52 -31.64 20.23
C LEU A 10 26.55 -31.26 19.10
N GLY A 11 25.26 -31.35 19.41
CA GLY A 11 24.18 -31.04 18.48
C GLY A 11 24.29 -29.59 18.07
N LEU A 12 24.59 -29.37 16.79
CA LEU A 12 24.39 -28.12 16.08
C LEU A 12 22.88 -27.83 16.13
N MET A 13 22.44 -27.16 17.19
CA MET A 13 21.04 -26.75 17.35
C MET A 13 20.78 -25.67 16.32
N ALA A 14 20.27 -26.11 15.17
CA ALA A 14 19.92 -25.30 14.03
C ALA A 14 18.94 -24.20 14.46
N LEU A 15 19.48 -22.99 14.62
CA LEU A 15 18.69 -21.77 14.71
C LEU A 15 18.18 -21.43 13.30
N LEU A 16 17.25 -22.26 12.79
CA LEU A 16 16.44 -21.93 11.63
C LEU A 16 15.40 -20.89 12.05
N CYS A 17 15.85 -19.66 12.29
CA CYS A 17 14.96 -18.51 12.22
C CYS A 17 14.56 -18.37 10.75
N VAL A 18 13.50 -19.05 10.37
CA VAL A 18 12.80 -18.80 9.10
C VAL A 18 12.25 -17.38 9.23
N ALA A 19 12.99 -16.41 8.68
CA ALA A 19 12.46 -15.08 8.46
C ALA A 19 11.25 -15.25 7.53
N CYS A 20 10.06 -15.13 8.09
CA CYS A 20 8.84 -15.09 7.31
C CYS A 20 8.87 -13.76 6.56
N GLU A 21 9.38 -13.77 5.32
CA GLU A 21 9.26 -12.63 4.43
C GLU A 21 7.78 -12.40 4.15
N VAL A 22 7.21 -11.38 4.77
CA VAL A 22 5.84 -10.94 4.47
C VAL A 22 5.85 -10.41 3.04
N LYS A 23 5.25 -11.16 2.12
CA LYS A 23 5.13 -10.75 0.73
C LYS A 23 4.31 -9.45 0.64
N PRO A 24 4.75 -8.45 -0.13
CA PRO A 24 3.98 -7.22 -0.33
C PRO A 24 2.59 -7.49 -0.91
N ASP A 25 1.58 -6.80 -0.39
CA ASP A 25 0.22 -6.85 -0.91
C ASP A 25 0.10 -6.15 -2.28
N THR A 26 -1.04 -6.37 -2.93
CA THR A 26 -1.40 -5.68 -4.17
C THR A 26 -2.61 -4.78 -3.99
N ALA A 27 -2.62 -3.61 -4.63
CA ALA A 27 -3.78 -2.74 -4.68
C ALA A 27 -4.98 -3.43 -5.39
N PRO A 28 -6.19 -3.36 -4.83
CA PRO A 28 -7.42 -3.77 -5.50
C PRO A 28 -7.62 -3.07 -6.85
N ALA A 29 -8.22 -3.77 -7.81
CA ALA A 29 -8.47 -3.26 -9.16
C ALA A 29 -9.26 -1.94 -9.18
N SER A 30 -10.16 -1.74 -8.22
CA SER A 30 -10.94 -0.51 -8.05
C SER A 30 -10.09 0.73 -7.78
N LEU A 31 -8.88 0.57 -7.25
CA LEU A 31 -7.99 1.70 -6.92
C LEU A 31 -7.02 2.04 -8.05
N LEU A 32 -6.84 1.15 -9.02
CA LEU A 32 -5.81 1.30 -10.07
C LEU A 32 -6.09 2.50 -10.97
N GLY A 33 -5.09 3.35 -11.17
CA GLY A 33 -5.15 4.47 -12.10
C GLY A 33 -4.55 5.74 -11.53
N VAL A 34 -4.83 6.84 -12.23
CA VAL A 34 -4.46 8.19 -11.83
C VAL A 34 -5.68 8.85 -11.21
N TRP A 35 -5.48 9.49 -10.06
CA TRP A 35 -6.51 10.24 -9.36
C TRP A 35 -6.13 11.71 -9.34
N GLU A 36 -7.09 12.55 -9.68
CA GLU A 36 -6.95 13.98 -9.90
C GLU A 36 -7.86 14.72 -8.93
N THR A 37 -7.50 15.94 -8.56
CA THR A 37 -8.39 16.82 -7.81
C THR A 37 -8.54 18.15 -8.52
N HIS A 38 -9.70 18.78 -8.39
CA HIS A 38 -9.96 20.14 -8.88
C HIS A 38 -9.98 21.17 -7.74
N ASN A 39 -9.66 20.74 -6.51
CA ASN A 39 -9.55 21.63 -5.38
C ASN A 39 -8.43 22.66 -5.61
N GLU A 40 -8.73 23.93 -5.37
CA GLU A 40 -7.78 25.04 -5.52
C GLU A 40 -6.52 24.79 -4.67
N GLY A 41 -5.35 25.12 -5.23
CA GLY A 41 -4.05 24.85 -4.63
C GLY A 41 -3.54 23.41 -4.80
N TYR A 42 -4.38 22.48 -5.28
CA TYR A 42 -4.03 21.07 -5.50
C TYR A 42 -4.30 20.57 -6.92
N ALA A 43 -4.75 21.44 -7.84
CA ALA A 43 -5.20 21.04 -9.17
C ALA A 43 -4.17 20.25 -9.99
N ASP A 44 -2.88 20.58 -9.82
CA ASP A 44 -1.77 19.90 -10.50
C ASP A 44 -1.31 18.64 -9.77
N GLN A 45 -1.82 18.37 -8.58
CA GLN A 45 -1.47 17.18 -7.81
C GLN A 45 -2.23 15.96 -8.31
N ARG A 46 -1.57 14.82 -8.22
CA ARG A 46 -2.07 13.52 -8.65
C ARG A 46 -1.67 12.45 -7.65
N ILE A 47 -2.52 11.44 -7.53
CA ILE A 47 -2.19 10.16 -6.90
C ILE A 47 -2.12 9.11 -8.00
N PHE A 48 -1.03 8.34 -8.01
CA PHE A 48 -0.83 7.23 -8.92
C PHE A 48 -0.94 5.95 -8.12
N ILE A 49 -1.82 5.05 -8.52
CA ILE A 49 -1.95 3.74 -7.88
C ILE A 49 -1.86 2.69 -8.99
N ASP A 50 -0.81 1.89 -8.95
CA ASP A 50 -0.73 0.66 -9.73
C ASP A 50 -0.88 -0.56 -8.79
N ARG A 51 -0.69 -1.76 -9.34
CA ARG A 51 -0.87 -3.00 -8.58
C ARG A 51 0.07 -3.09 -7.36
N HIS A 52 1.25 -2.51 -7.43
CA HIS A 52 2.33 -2.69 -6.44
C HIS A 52 2.85 -1.37 -5.86
N ARG A 53 2.44 -0.23 -6.42
CA ARG A 53 2.98 1.08 -6.04
C ARG A 53 1.88 2.12 -5.85
N ILE A 54 2.16 3.02 -4.92
CA ILE A 54 1.46 4.29 -4.76
C ILE A 54 2.45 5.43 -4.96
N GLY A 55 2.06 6.46 -5.69
CA GLY A 55 2.89 7.65 -5.94
C GLY A 55 2.09 8.93 -5.81
N PHE A 56 2.80 10.02 -5.55
CA PHE A 56 2.24 11.36 -5.44
C PHE A 56 3.08 12.33 -6.27
N GLY A 57 2.46 13.29 -6.93
CA GLY A 57 3.18 14.33 -7.66
C GLY A 57 2.37 14.93 -8.79
N THR A 58 3.03 15.67 -9.68
CA THR A 58 2.37 16.41 -10.77
C THR A 58 2.41 15.70 -12.12
N ASN A 59 3.26 14.68 -12.26
CA ASN A 59 3.38 13.90 -13.49
C ASN A 59 3.65 12.43 -13.16
N VAL A 60 2.90 11.51 -13.79
CA VAL A 60 3.05 10.07 -13.60
C VAL A 60 4.44 9.56 -13.94
N THR A 61 5.09 10.14 -14.94
CA THR A 61 6.40 9.67 -15.41
C THR A 61 7.54 10.08 -14.50
N THR A 62 7.34 11.10 -13.66
CA THR A 62 8.36 11.63 -12.75
C THR A 62 7.99 11.45 -11.28
N ALA A 63 6.78 10.97 -10.98
CA ALA A 63 6.36 10.74 -9.61
C ALA A 63 7.16 9.58 -9.00
N THR A 64 7.66 9.80 -7.78
CA THR A 64 8.25 8.74 -6.98
C THR A 64 7.15 7.73 -6.62
N GLY A 65 7.27 6.51 -7.14
CA GLY A 65 6.39 5.40 -6.81
C GLY A 65 6.93 4.59 -5.64
N TYR A 66 6.19 4.56 -4.54
CA TYR A 66 6.51 3.83 -3.32
C TYR A 66 5.90 2.44 -3.34
N VAL A 67 6.67 1.43 -2.90
CA VAL A 67 6.20 0.04 -2.85
C VAL A 67 5.13 -0.12 -1.78
N ILE A 68 3.96 -0.63 -2.19
CA ILE A 68 2.88 -1.02 -1.30
C ILE A 68 3.34 -2.25 -0.52
N GLU A 69 3.34 -2.16 0.81
CA GLU A 69 3.67 -3.29 1.69
C GLU A 69 2.40 -4.02 2.14
N ARG A 70 1.33 -3.27 2.45
CA ARG A 70 0.09 -3.80 2.98
C ARG A 70 -1.11 -2.97 2.58
N VAL A 71 -2.23 -3.62 2.28
CA VAL A 71 -3.52 -2.97 2.06
C VAL A 71 -4.56 -3.57 3.01
N THR A 72 -5.17 -2.73 3.84
CA THR A 72 -6.35 -3.13 4.63
C THR A 72 -7.57 -2.39 4.15
N GLN A 73 -8.73 -3.05 4.21
CA GLN A 73 -10.01 -2.48 3.79
C GLN A 73 -11.09 -2.78 4.81
N GLU A 74 -11.94 -1.80 5.09
CA GLU A 74 -13.06 -1.89 6.02
C GLU A 74 -14.30 -1.19 5.44
N PRO A 75 -15.47 -1.86 5.37
CA PRO A 75 -16.71 -1.21 4.98
C PRO A 75 -17.15 -0.15 6.00
N VAL A 76 -17.48 1.06 5.54
CA VAL A 76 -17.99 2.16 6.36
C VAL A 76 -19.21 2.78 5.67
N GLY A 77 -20.40 2.32 6.08
CA GLY A 77 -21.65 2.70 5.41
C GLY A 77 -21.67 2.23 3.96
N THR A 78 -21.82 3.18 3.02
CA THR A 78 -21.79 2.90 1.57
C THR A 78 -20.39 2.99 0.96
N ARG A 79 -19.36 3.27 1.77
CA ARG A 79 -17.98 3.49 1.33
C ARG A 79 -17.05 2.40 1.87
N MET A 80 -15.84 2.33 1.34
CA MET A 80 -14.75 1.50 1.87
C MET A 80 -13.65 2.39 2.44
N LEU A 81 -13.23 2.17 3.68
CA LEU A 81 -12.01 2.74 4.22
C LEU A 81 -10.83 1.86 3.81
N TYR A 82 -9.90 2.42 3.04
CA TYR A 82 -8.63 1.81 2.72
C TYR A 82 -7.52 2.40 3.58
N VAL A 83 -6.58 1.55 4.02
CA VAL A 83 -5.29 1.97 4.57
C VAL A 83 -4.19 1.27 3.78
N ILE A 84 -3.40 2.05 3.05
CA ILE A 84 -2.24 1.59 2.28
C ILE A 84 -0.99 1.90 3.08
N SER A 85 -0.27 0.88 3.52
CA SER A 85 1.09 1.01 4.06
C SER A 85 2.10 0.89 2.93
N TYR A 86 3.05 1.82 2.85
CA TYR A 86 4.07 1.84 1.83
C TYR A 86 5.42 2.28 2.40
N ARG A 87 6.51 1.93 1.71
CA ARG A 87 7.86 2.32 2.09
C ARG A 87 8.24 3.65 1.47
N GLY A 88 8.53 4.65 2.30
CA GLY A 88 9.00 5.98 1.89
C GLY A 88 10.48 5.99 1.50
N GLU A 89 11.02 7.17 1.21
CA GLU A 89 12.38 7.36 0.71
C GLU A 89 13.46 6.96 1.73
N ASP A 90 13.21 7.20 3.02
CA ASP A 90 14.14 6.89 4.11
C ASP A 90 13.98 5.46 4.67
N ASP A 91 13.43 4.53 3.88
CA ASP A 91 12.96 3.19 4.31
C ASP A 91 11.89 3.22 5.44
N GLY A 92 11.43 4.41 5.84
CA GLY A 92 10.37 4.61 6.81
C GLY A 92 9.02 4.15 6.30
N ARG A 93 8.27 3.42 7.13
CA ARG A 93 6.89 3.02 6.82
C ARG A 93 5.95 4.21 6.94
N SER A 94 5.26 4.52 5.85
CA SER A 94 4.21 5.53 5.78
C SER A 94 2.86 4.89 5.53
N GLN A 95 1.78 5.58 5.91
CA GLN A 95 0.42 5.11 5.71
C GLN A 95 -0.45 6.21 5.09
N LEU A 96 -1.27 5.82 4.11
CA LEU A 96 -2.35 6.66 3.59
C LEU A 96 -3.69 6.00 3.91
N ALA A 97 -4.54 6.70 4.66
CA ALA A 97 -5.90 6.28 4.97
C ALA A 97 -6.92 7.15 4.22
N PHE A 98 -7.83 6.52 3.47
CA PHE A 98 -8.82 7.23 2.67
C PHE A 98 -10.10 6.43 2.50
N TYR A 99 -11.21 7.15 2.34
CA TYR A 99 -12.49 6.59 1.95
C TYR A 99 -12.57 6.50 0.43
N TYR A 100 -13.04 5.36 -0.06
CA TYR A 100 -13.39 5.11 -1.45
C TYR A 100 -14.91 4.97 -1.57
N ASP A 101 -15.50 5.79 -2.43
CA ASP A 101 -16.90 5.74 -2.83
C ASP A 101 -16.95 5.26 -4.29
N PRO A 102 -17.56 4.09 -4.60
CA PRO A 102 -17.54 3.54 -5.96
C PRO A 102 -18.47 4.27 -6.94
N ALA A 103 -19.30 5.20 -6.48
CA ALA A 103 -20.24 5.93 -7.34
C ALA A 103 -19.51 6.74 -8.43
N HIS A 104 -20.16 6.89 -9.59
CA HIS A 104 -19.72 7.77 -10.70
C HIS A 104 -18.25 7.58 -11.13
N GLY A 105 -17.76 6.34 -11.20
CA GLY A 105 -16.38 6.04 -11.64
C GLY A 105 -15.35 6.01 -10.51
N GLY A 106 -15.78 6.34 -9.29
CA GLY A 106 -14.97 6.26 -8.08
C GLY A 106 -14.54 7.64 -7.57
N ARG A 107 -14.56 7.79 -6.25
CA ARG A 107 -14.08 8.97 -5.55
C ARG A 107 -13.26 8.57 -4.33
N ILE A 108 -12.11 9.22 -4.15
CA ILE A 108 -11.24 9.09 -2.99
C ILE A 108 -11.33 10.38 -2.15
N THR A 109 -11.42 10.21 -0.83
CA THR A 109 -11.37 11.30 0.14
C THR A 109 -10.48 10.89 1.31
N PHE A 110 -9.44 11.67 1.59
CA PHE A 110 -8.50 11.33 2.66
C PHE A 110 -9.15 11.44 4.03
N LYS A 111 -8.82 10.49 4.93
CA LYS A 111 -9.39 10.43 6.28
C LYS A 111 -9.07 11.69 7.10
N ASN A 112 -7.88 12.27 6.89
CA ASN A 112 -7.40 13.47 7.57
C ASN A 112 -7.65 14.79 6.79
N GLN A 113 -8.10 14.73 5.53
CA GLN A 113 -8.35 15.90 4.68
C GLN A 113 -9.63 15.68 3.87
N ASN A 114 -10.77 15.68 4.56
CA ASN A 114 -12.06 15.29 3.97
C ASN A 114 -12.65 16.29 2.94
N HIS A 115 -12.08 17.49 2.84
CA HIS A 115 -12.46 18.50 1.87
C HIS A 115 -11.79 18.28 0.50
N LEU A 116 -10.71 17.49 0.46
CA LEU A 116 -10.02 17.14 -0.79
C LEU A 116 -10.70 15.93 -1.42
N THR A 117 -11.29 16.17 -2.60
CA THR A 117 -11.94 15.14 -3.39
C THR A 117 -11.08 14.77 -4.58
N TRP A 118 -10.80 13.48 -4.70
CA TRP A 118 -10.01 12.92 -5.80
C TRP A 118 -10.90 12.05 -6.67
N THR A 119 -10.92 12.31 -7.97
CA THR A 119 -11.67 11.56 -8.98
C THR A 119 -10.71 10.89 -9.94
N ARG A 120 -11.11 9.76 -10.51
CA ARG A 120 -10.27 9.05 -11.47
C ARG A 120 -10.08 9.90 -12.73
N LYS A 121 -8.85 9.98 -13.23
CA LYS A 121 -8.56 10.54 -14.55
C LYS A 121 -9.25 9.68 -15.60
N GLU A 122 -10.02 10.30 -16.49
CA GLU A 122 -10.57 9.60 -17.64
C GLU A 122 -9.43 9.14 -18.58
N PRO A 123 -9.52 7.95 -19.18
CA PRO A 123 -8.61 7.57 -20.26
C PRO A 123 -8.70 8.60 -21.38
N VAL A 124 -7.56 9.08 -21.88
CA VAL A 124 -7.54 9.93 -23.07
C VAL A 124 -8.05 9.07 -24.23
N SER A 125 -9.18 9.47 -24.82
CA SER A 125 -9.78 8.79 -25.98
C SER A 125 -8.98 9.01 -27.25
#